data_AF-A0A9E2L334-F1
#
_entry.id   AF-A0A9E2L334-F1
#
_cell.length_a   1.000
_cell.length_b   1.000
_cell.length_c   1.000
_cell.angle_alpha   90.00
_cell.angle_beta   90.00
_cell.angle_gamma   90.00
#
_symmetry.space_group_name_H-M   'P 1'
#
loop_
_entity.id
_entity.type
_entity.pdbx_description
1 polymer ?
#
loop_
_entity_poly.entity_id
_entity_poly.type
_entity_poly.pdbx_seq_one_letter_code
_entity_poly.pdbx_strand_id
1 'polypeptide(L)'
;MSKKIPVMYLCTALVTLVPIAGRLYYGIPVIILINFLMLTTTLFDYGLCILKIDSLKKTYLMMFLVGMVLFFRQILIFYSPMVALGLGFMLYIPIAEVLLLGDFFTEHKENLANTLKQNMRTSLIFSLYVFMFFLLREVIGYGTVSLPTPSGVFKVVFPSFFTLSPFIFFASIPGALVLIGLFYGIMTALSQYADILHRSPELRPVKTLTKEKRKKSQEKNETPDTDVNTGDTMLSEQDKGMRGNFASGEDN
;
A
#
# COMPACT_ATOMS: atom_id res chain seq x y z
N MET A 1 -3.32 -11.32 9.49
CA MET A 1 -3.74 -10.12 8.73
C MET A 1 -5.18 -10.29 8.25
N SER A 2 -6.01 -9.24 8.28
CA SER A 2 -7.41 -9.33 7.84
C SER A 2 -7.47 -9.62 6.34
N LYS A 3 -8.18 -10.69 5.93
CA LYS A 3 -8.37 -11.14 4.53
C LYS A 3 -8.94 -10.06 3.59
N LYS A 4 -9.36 -8.90 4.12
CA LYS A 4 -9.97 -7.77 3.40
C LYS A 4 -8.99 -7.00 2.51
N ILE A 5 -7.73 -6.88 2.92
CA ILE A 5 -6.72 -6.09 2.22
C ILE A 5 -6.46 -6.61 0.79
N PRO A 6 -6.14 -7.91 0.57
CA PRO A 6 -5.88 -8.42 -0.78
C PRO A 6 -7.12 -8.39 -1.69
N VAL A 7 -8.33 -8.54 -1.13
CA VAL A 7 -9.59 -8.44 -1.89
C VAL A 7 -9.84 -7.02 -2.36
N MET A 8 -9.53 -6.02 -1.52
CA MET A 8 -9.66 -4.61 -1.88
C MET A 8 -8.70 -4.23 -3.01
N TYR A 9 -7.44 -4.67 -2.95
CA TYR A 9 -6.48 -4.52 -4.05
C TYR A 9 -6.95 -5.22 -5.34
N LEU A 10 -7.58 -6.40 -5.22
CA LEU A 10 -8.13 -7.12 -6.36
C LEU A 10 -9.28 -6.37 -7.03
N CYS A 11 -10.27 -5.92 -6.27
CA CYS A 11 -11.41 -5.14 -6.79
C CYS A 11 -10.92 -3.86 -7.47
N THR A 12 -9.95 -3.21 -6.85
CA THR A 12 -9.35 -1.96 -7.33
C THR A 12 -8.58 -2.20 -8.64
N ALA A 13 -7.81 -3.30 -8.72
CA ALA A 13 -7.13 -3.72 -9.93
C ALA A 13 -8.11 -4.16 -11.04
N LEU A 14 -9.19 -4.87 -10.73
CA LEU A 14 -10.20 -5.32 -11.70
C LEU A 14 -10.86 -4.15 -12.42
N VAL A 15 -11.21 -3.12 -11.65
CA VAL A 15 -11.91 -1.93 -12.15
C VAL A 15 -11.07 -1.19 -13.20
N THR A 16 -9.75 -1.12 -13.01
CA THR A 16 -8.84 -0.41 -13.94
C THR A 16 -8.28 -1.30 -15.05
N LEU A 17 -7.89 -2.55 -14.74
CA LEU A 17 -7.12 -3.40 -15.67
C LEU A 17 -7.96 -4.08 -16.76
N VAL A 18 -9.24 -4.34 -16.49
CA VAL A 18 -10.14 -5.02 -17.43
C VAL A 18 -10.55 -4.12 -18.60
N PRO A 19 -11.04 -2.88 -18.37
CA PRO A 19 -11.57 -2.06 -19.46
C PRO A 19 -10.48 -1.39 -20.30
N ILE A 20 -9.27 -1.20 -19.76
CA ILE A 20 -8.15 -0.63 -20.52
C ILE A 20 -7.63 -1.67 -21.52
N ALA A 21 -7.41 -1.24 -22.76
CA ALA A 21 -6.85 -2.08 -23.81
C ALA A 21 -5.50 -2.67 -23.36
N GLY A 22 -5.24 -3.94 -23.70
CA GLY A 22 -4.10 -4.72 -23.21
C GLY A 22 -2.72 -4.30 -23.71
N ARG A 23 -2.51 -3.03 -24.03
CA ARG A 23 -1.24 -2.48 -24.49
C ARG A 23 -0.63 -1.57 -23.43
N LEU A 24 0.67 -1.74 -23.20
CA LEU A 24 1.45 -1.04 -22.19
C LEU A 24 1.46 0.48 -22.39
N TYR A 25 1.39 0.96 -23.63
CA TYR A 25 1.35 2.40 -23.90
C TYR A 25 0.12 3.11 -23.32
N TYR A 26 -0.99 2.40 -23.08
CA TYR A 26 -2.13 2.94 -22.34
C TYR A 26 -1.97 2.80 -20.82
N GLY A 27 -1.29 1.75 -20.38
CA GLY A 27 -1.00 1.50 -18.97
C GLY A 27 -0.07 2.54 -18.35
N ILE A 28 0.97 2.99 -19.08
CA ILE A 28 1.96 3.95 -18.56
C ILE A 28 1.31 5.29 -18.13
N PRO A 29 0.52 5.99 -18.98
CA PRO A 29 -0.19 7.20 -18.56
C PRO A 29 -1.10 6.99 -17.35
N VAL A 30 -1.76 5.82 -17.27
CA VAL A 30 -2.66 5.50 -16.16
C VAL A 30 -1.88 5.32 -14.86
N ILE A 31 -0.74 4.63 -14.89
CA ILE A 31 0.16 4.50 -13.74
C ILE A 31 0.63 5.87 -13.25
N ILE A 32 1.05 6.74 -14.17
CA ILE A 32 1.46 8.12 -13.83
C ILE A 32 0.29 8.87 -13.19
N LEU A 33 -0.91 8.75 -13.77
CA LEU A 33 -2.12 9.39 -13.27
C LEU A 33 -2.49 8.92 -11.85
N ILE A 34 -2.41 7.62 -11.56
CA ILE A 34 -2.71 7.05 -10.23
C ILE A 34 -1.76 7.65 -9.17
N ASN A 35 -0.45 7.67 -9.44
CA ASN A 35 0.53 8.23 -8.50
C ASN A 35 0.32 9.73 -8.31
N PHE A 36 0.05 10.45 -9.40
CA PHE A 36 -0.23 11.88 -9.38
C PHE A 36 -1.47 12.18 -8.54
N LEU A 37 -2.58 11.48 -8.79
CA LEU A 37 -3.81 11.60 -8.02
C LEU A 37 -3.60 11.26 -6.54
N MET A 38 -2.88 10.19 -6.22
CA MET A 38 -2.60 9.81 -4.83
C MET A 38 -1.85 10.92 -4.09
N LEU A 39 -0.82 11.48 -4.73
CA LEU A 39 -0.04 12.59 -4.19
C LEU A 39 -0.91 13.83 -3.95
N THR A 40 -1.63 14.28 -4.99
CA THR A 40 -2.41 15.52 -4.91
C THR A 40 -3.60 15.39 -3.98
N THR A 41 -4.24 14.22 -3.96
CA THR A 41 -5.37 13.94 -3.05
C THR A 41 -4.91 13.95 -1.60
N THR A 42 -3.79 13.31 -1.28
CA THR A 42 -3.24 13.33 0.09
C THR A 42 -2.92 14.75 0.56
N LEU A 43 -2.36 15.57 -0.33
CA LEU A 43 -2.05 16.97 -0.03
C LEU A 43 -3.31 17.81 0.19
N PHE A 44 -4.31 17.63 -0.68
CA PHE A 44 -5.57 18.35 -0.61
C PHE A 44 -6.40 17.94 0.61
N ASP A 45 -6.42 16.65 0.93
CA ASP A 45 -7.08 16.08 2.11
C ASP A 45 -6.56 16.70 3.40
N TYR A 46 -5.24 16.79 3.54
CA TYR A 46 -4.59 17.45 4.67
C TYR A 46 -4.89 18.96 4.71
N GLY A 47 -4.93 19.63 3.55
CA GLY A 47 -5.36 21.02 3.44
C GLY A 47 -6.78 21.22 3.98
N LEU A 48 -7.73 20.36 3.60
CA LEU A 48 -9.11 20.41 4.08
C LEU A 48 -9.21 20.19 5.60
N CYS A 49 -8.37 19.30 6.16
CA CYS A 49 -8.29 19.09 7.60
C CYS A 49 -7.79 20.34 8.34
N ILE A 50 -6.80 21.07 7.80
CA ILE A 50 -6.34 22.34 8.39
C ILE A 50 -7.47 23.38 8.39
N LEU A 51 -8.27 23.43 7.33
CA LEU A 51 -9.41 24.35 7.21
C LEU A 51 -10.63 23.94 8.06
N LYS A 52 -10.61 22.76 8.72
CA LYS A 52 -11.71 22.20 9.53
C LYS A 52 -13.05 22.08 8.77
N ILE A 53 -12.98 21.75 7.48
CA ILE A 53 -14.17 21.53 6.64
C ILE A 53 -14.52 20.05 6.67
N ASP A 54 -15.04 19.57 7.80
CA ASP A 54 -15.29 18.12 7.99
C ASP A 54 -16.57 17.65 7.28
N SER A 55 -17.63 18.45 7.30
CA SER A 55 -18.96 18.06 6.81
C SER A 55 -19.03 17.88 5.28
N LEU A 56 -18.15 18.56 4.53
CA LEU A 56 -18.16 18.56 3.06
C LEU A 56 -16.86 18.01 2.45
N LYS A 57 -15.96 17.48 3.29
CA LYS A 57 -14.63 16.99 2.88
C LYS A 57 -14.70 16.07 1.66
N LYS A 58 -15.60 15.07 1.69
CA LYS A 58 -15.76 14.07 0.63
C LYS A 58 -16.17 14.69 -0.71
N THR A 59 -17.09 15.65 -0.69
CA THR A 59 -17.58 16.34 -1.89
C THR A 59 -16.48 17.17 -2.52
N TYR A 60 -15.75 17.95 -1.71
CA TYR A 60 -14.62 18.74 -2.21
C TYR A 60 -13.50 17.86 -2.76
N LEU A 61 -13.18 16.75 -2.08
CA LEU A 61 -12.19 15.80 -2.54
C LEU A 61 -12.57 15.23 -3.91
N MET A 62 -13.81 14.77 -4.08
CA MET A 62 -14.31 14.26 -5.36
C MET A 62 -14.24 15.28 -6.50
N MET A 63 -14.70 16.52 -6.25
CA MET A 63 -14.62 17.61 -7.23
C MET A 63 -13.17 17.90 -7.61
N PHE A 64 -12.26 17.91 -6.63
CA PHE A 64 -10.84 18.09 -6.85
C PHE A 64 -10.25 16.96 -7.71
N LEU A 65 -10.50 15.69 -7.38
CA LEU A 65 -10.00 14.56 -8.19
C LEU A 65 -10.48 14.64 -9.64
N VAL A 66 -11.76 14.94 -9.88
CA VAL A 66 -12.29 15.11 -11.24
C VAL A 66 -11.57 16.25 -11.97
N GLY A 67 -11.34 17.37 -11.31
CA GLY A 67 -10.55 18.48 -11.85
C GLY A 67 -9.12 18.09 -12.20
N MET A 68 -8.45 17.33 -11.33
CA MET A 68 -7.08 16.85 -11.56
C MET A 68 -6.98 15.86 -12.72
N VAL A 69 -7.98 14.99 -12.90
CA VAL A 69 -8.06 14.10 -14.08
C VAL A 69 -8.25 14.91 -15.36
N LEU A 70 -9.11 15.92 -15.37
CA LEU A 70 -9.31 16.79 -16.53
C LEU A 70 -8.02 17.55 -16.88
N PHE A 71 -7.32 18.07 -15.87
CA PHE A 71 -6.03 18.72 -16.04
C PHE A 71 -4.98 17.78 -16.63
N PHE A 72 -4.87 16.56 -16.08
CA PHE A 72 -3.98 15.54 -16.61
C PHE A 72 -4.32 15.14 -18.05
N ARG A 73 -5.63 14.98 -18.36
CA ARG A 73 -6.08 14.70 -19.72
C ARG A 73 -5.66 15.81 -20.68
N GLN A 74 -5.73 17.07 -20.28
CA GLN A 74 -5.29 18.18 -21.11
C GLN A 74 -3.79 18.13 -21.39
N ILE A 75 -2.96 17.84 -20.37
CA ILE A 75 -1.52 17.60 -20.55
C ILE A 75 -1.27 16.44 -21.51
N LEU A 76 -2.03 15.35 -21.37
CA LEU A 76 -1.90 14.16 -22.21
C LEU A 76 -2.28 14.45 -23.67
N ILE A 77 -3.26 15.30 -23.93
CA ILE A 77 -3.63 15.75 -25.29
C ILE A 77 -2.47 16.52 -25.93
N PHE A 78 -1.79 17.39 -25.17
CA PHE A 78 -0.62 18.10 -25.67
C PHE A 78 0.57 17.18 -25.95
N TYR A 79 0.77 16.14 -25.13
CA TYR A 79 1.87 15.20 -25.32
C TYR A 79 1.62 14.17 -26.42
N SER A 80 0.47 13.51 -26.40
CA SER A 80 0.07 12.48 -27.35
C SER A 80 -1.46 12.40 -27.50
N PRO A 81 -2.04 13.07 -28.52
CA PRO A 81 -3.49 13.15 -28.68
C PRO A 81 -4.13 11.79 -28.97
N MET A 82 -3.41 10.87 -29.64
CA MET A 82 -3.88 9.50 -29.89
C MET A 82 -4.09 8.70 -28.61
N VAL A 83 -3.15 8.82 -27.66
CA VAL A 83 -3.23 8.14 -26.37
C VAL A 83 -4.36 8.71 -25.53
N ALA A 84 -4.50 10.05 -25.51
CA ALA A 84 -5.60 10.72 -24.82
C ALA A 84 -6.99 10.33 -25.37
N LEU A 85 -7.10 10.19 -26.70
CA LEU A 85 -8.34 9.77 -27.35
C LEU A 85 -8.67 8.30 -27.07
N GLY A 86 -7.67 7.42 -27.12
CA GLY A 86 -7.86 5.99 -26.83
C GLY A 86 -8.19 5.70 -25.36
N LEU A 87 -7.65 6.49 -24.44
CA LEU A 87 -7.98 6.40 -23.01
C LEU A 87 -9.36 7.02 -22.71
N GLY A 88 -9.73 8.15 -23.32
CA GLY A 88 -11.08 8.72 -23.26
C GLY A 88 -11.67 8.74 -21.83
N PHE A 89 -12.79 8.01 -21.64
CA PHE A 89 -13.46 7.89 -20.35
C PHE A 89 -12.73 7.00 -19.33
N MET A 90 -11.78 6.16 -19.76
CA MET A 90 -11.01 5.29 -18.87
C MET A 90 -10.11 6.10 -17.91
N LEU A 91 -9.81 7.37 -18.22
CA LEU A 91 -9.04 8.25 -17.32
C LEU A 91 -9.79 8.61 -16.03
N TYR A 92 -11.12 8.45 -15.98
CA TYR A 92 -11.89 8.72 -14.75
C TYR A 92 -11.91 7.53 -13.79
N ILE A 93 -11.61 6.33 -14.27
CA ILE A 93 -11.61 5.10 -13.45
C ILE A 93 -10.58 5.16 -12.30
N PRO A 94 -9.34 5.66 -12.51
CA PRO A 94 -8.37 5.87 -11.43
C PRO A 94 -8.85 6.72 -10.24
N ILE A 95 -9.91 7.52 -10.39
CA ILE A 95 -10.50 8.28 -9.29
C ILE A 95 -11.04 7.32 -8.22
N ALA A 96 -11.88 6.36 -8.64
CA ALA A 96 -12.43 5.36 -7.74
C ALA A 96 -11.31 4.52 -7.12
N GLU A 97 -10.26 4.25 -7.90
CA GLU A 97 -9.10 3.49 -7.48
C GLU A 97 -8.38 4.14 -6.30
N VAL A 98 -8.01 5.42 -6.45
CA VAL A 98 -7.30 6.19 -5.41
C VAL A 98 -8.13 6.31 -4.15
N LEU A 99 -9.45 6.45 -4.27
CA LEU A 99 -10.36 6.52 -3.11
C LEU A 99 -10.51 5.20 -2.37
N LEU A 100 -10.35 4.07 -3.06
CA LEU A 100 -10.31 2.75 -2.42
C LEU A 100 -8.93 2.47 -1.82
N LEU A 101 -7.86 2.91 -2.49
CA LEU A 101 -6.49 2.63 -2.04
C LEU A 101 -6.06 3.51 -0.87
N GLY A 102 -6.52 4.76 -0.83
CA GLY A 102 -6.16 5.74 0.18
C GLY A 102 -7.16 5.83 1.32
N ASP A 103 -6.64 5.99 2.53
CA ASP A 103 -7.45 6.10 3.75
C ASP A 103 -7.92 7.55 4.00
N PHE A 104 -8.45 8.22 2.99
CA PHE A 104 -8.81 9.66 3.03
C PHE A 104 -10.02 9.99 3.92
N PHE A 105 -10.75 8.96 4.35
CA PHE A 105 -11.99 9.09 5.12
C PHE A 105 -11.84 8.72 6.60
N THR A 106 -10.66 8.33 7.05
CA THR A 106 -10.38 8.02 8.46
C THR A 106 -9.69 9.20 9.14
N GLU A 107 -10.11 9.51 10.37
CA GLU A 107 -9.56 10.64 11.14
C GLU A 107 -8.05 10.54 11.28
N HIS A 108 -7.34 11.56 10.77
CA HIS A 108 -5.89 11.61 10.77
C HIS A 108 -5.37 12.08 12.14
N LYS A 109 -4.78 11.15 12.91
CA LYS A 109 -3.96 11.46 14.09
C LYS A 109 -2.46 11.56 13.77
N GLU A 110 -2.06 11.27 12.54
CA GLU A 110 -0.66 11.18 12.12
C GLU A 110 -0.16 12.42 11.36
N ASN A 111 1.15 12.61 11.36
CA ASN A 111 1.85 13.68 10.65
C ASN A 111 1.76 13.49 9.11
N LEU A 112 1.55 14.58 8.35
CA LEU A 112 1.40 14.56 6.88
C LEU A 112 2.47 13.74 6.18
N ALA A 113 3.73 13.87 6.61
CA ALA A 113 4.85 13.16 6.01
C ALA A 113 4.70 11.63 6.12
N ASN A 114 4.13 11.12 7.22
CA ASN A 114 3.92 9.69 7.42
C ASN A 114 2.77 9.18 6.54
N THR A 115 1.63 9.89 6.54
CA THR A 115 0.49 9.56 5.68
C THR A 115 0.88 9.56 4.21
N LEU A 116 1.61 10.59 3.76
CA LEU A 116 2.07 10.69 2.38
C LEU A 116 3.03 9.55 2.02
N LYS A 117 3.98 9.24 2.91
CA LYS A 117 4.93 8.13 2.70
C LYS A 117 4.20 6.79 2.60
N GLN A 118 3.20 6.55 3.44
CA GLN A 118 2.39 5.33 3.40
C GLN A 118 1.56 5.25 2.12
N ASN A 119 0.83 6.31 1.78
CA ASN A 119 -0.02 6.37 0.59
C ASN A 119 0.79 6.21 -0.70
N MET A 120 1.92 6.92 -0.82
CA MET A 120 2.81 6.79 -1.98
C MET A 120 3.45 5.41 -2.06
N ARG A 121 3.87 4.81 -0.95
CA ARG A 121 4.39 3.44 -0.95
C ARG A 121 3.33 2.45 -1.45
N THR A 122 2.11 2.56 -0.98
CA THR A 122 0.97 1.74 -1.43
C THR A 122 0.71 1.93 -2.92
N SER A 123 0.64 3.19 -3.38
CA SER A 123 0.40 3.52 -4.79
C SER A 123 1.53 3.03 -5.70
N LEU A 124 2.80 3.10 -5.27
CA LEU A 124 3.94 2.58 -6.04
C LEU A 124 3.93 1.06 -6.15
N ILE A 125 3.60 0.35 -5.07
CA ILE A 125 3.48 -1.12 -5.11
C ILE A 125 2.34 -1.52 -6.06
N PHE A 126 1.21 -0.82 -5.98
CA PHE A 126 0.09 -1.04 -6.88
C PHE A 126 0.45 -0.72 -8.34
N SER A 127 1.16 0.38 -8.57
CA SER A 127 1.65 0.79 -9.89
C SER A 127 2.57 -0.26 -10.51
N LEU A 128 3.48 -0.84 -9.72
CA LEU A 128 4.34 -1.93 -10.17
C LEU A 128 3.53 -3.17 -10.55
N TYR A 129 2.49 -3.48 -9.79
CA TYR A 129 1.57 -4.58 -10.10
C TYR A 129 0.83 -4.33 -11.43
N VAL A 130 0.26 -3.14 -11.60
CA VAL A 130 -0.42 -2.73 -12.85
C VAL A 130 0.53 -2.77 -14.04
N PHE A 131 1.76 -2.28 -13.86
CA PHE A 131 2.80 -2.30 -14.90
C PHE A 131 3.12 -3.73 -15.33
N MET A 132 3.40 -4.62 -14.38
CA MET A 132 3.70 -6.02 -14.66
C MET A 132 2.54 -6.73 -15.34
N PHE A 133 1.31 -6.40 -14.95
CA PHE A 133 0.12 -6.93 -15.60
C PHE A 133 0.01 -6.52 -17.07
N PHE A 134 0.15 -5.23 -17.38
CA PHE A 134 0.11 -4.75 -18.77
C PHE A 134 1.26 -5.30 -19.61
N LEU A 135 2.45 -5.38 -19.03
CA LEU A 135 3.62 -5.93 -19.70
C LEU A 135 3.41 -7.42 -20.04
N LEU A 136 2.95 -8.21 -19.07
CA LEU A 136 2.68 -9.64 -19.29
C LEU A 136 1.55 -9.83 -20.31
N ARG A 137 0.48 -9.03 -20.21
CA ARG A 137 -0.67 -9.06 -21.14
C ARG A 137 -0.25 -8.71 -22.57
N GLU A 138 0.66 -7.75 -22.74
CA GLU A 138 1.13 -7.37 -24.07
C GLU A 138 2.12 -8.38 -24.66
N VAL A 139 3.06 -8.87 -23.85
CA VAL A 139 4.05 -9.88 -24.29
C VAL A 139 3.37 -11.19 -24.64
N ILE A 140 2.48 -11.71 -23.78
CA ILE A 140 1.76 -12.97 -24.05
C ILE A 140 0.78 -12.76 -25.19
N GLY A 141 -0.02 -11.68 -25.15
CA GLY A 141 -1.14 -11.50 -26.07
C GLY A 141 -0.76 -11.06 -27.48
N TYR A 142 0.25 -10.19 -27.61
CA TYR A 142 0.64 -9.59 -28.88
C TYR A 142 2.08 -9.93 -29.30
N GLY A 143 2.92 -10.45 -28.39
CA GLY A 143 4.34 -10.67 -28.68
C GLY A 143 5.11 -9.36 -28.91
N THR A 144 4.59 -8.25 -28.41
CA THR A 144 5.19 -6.92 -28.57
C THR A 144 5.34 -6.20 -27.25
N VAL A 145 6.25 -5.24 -27.21
CA VAL A 145 6.30 -4.23 -26.15
C VAL A 145 6.15 -2.87 -26.81
N SER A 146 5.15 -2.11 -26.37
CA SER A 146 4.85 -0.79 -26.90
C SER A 146 5.05 0.31 -25.87
N LEU A 147 5.68 1.40 -26.30
CA LEU A 147 5.93 2.58 -25.49
C LEU A 147 5.24 3.81 -26.10
N PRO A 148 4.67 4.70 -25.27
CA PRO A 148 4.05 5.92 -25.73
C PRO A 148 5.13 6.93 -26.14
N THR A 149 5.05 7.43 -27.37
CA THR A 149 5.96 8.47 -27.89
C THR A 149 5.14 9.68 -28.39
N PRO A 150 5.71 10.89 -28.42
CA PRO A 150 4.99 12.08 -28.92
C PRO A 150 4.50 11.91 -30.36
N SER A 151 5.28 11.23 -31.19
CA SER A 151 4.99 11.01 -32.62
C SER A 151 4.11 9.78 -32.90
N GLY A 152 3.74 9.00 -31.88
CA GLY A 152 2.97 7.77 -32.05
C GLY A 152 3.34 6.67 -31.07
N VAL A 153 3.49 5.44 -31.55
CA VAL A 153 3.77 4.26 -30.71
C VAL A 153 5.07 3.61 -31.15
N PHE A 154 6.07 3.60 -30.27
CA PHE A 154 7.28 2.80 -30.48
C PHE A 154 6.99 1.35 -30.12
N LYS A 155 7.24 0.42 -31.04
CA LYS A 155 6.95 -1.01 -30.84
C LYS A 155 8.20 -1.83 -31.07
N VAL A 156 8.54 -2.66 -30.09
CA VAL A 156 9.53 -3.73 -30.21
C VAL A 156 8.78 -5.03 -30.40
N VAL A 157 9.01 -5.70 -31.52
CA VAL A 157 8.36 -6.98 -31.86
C VAL A 157 9.33 -8.10 -31.52
N PHE A 158 8.88 -9.10 -30.77
CA PHE A 158 9.66 -10.31 -30.51
C PHE A 158 9.55 -11.27 -31.71
N PRO A 159 10.62 -12.00 -32.05
CA PRO A 159 10.63 -12.88 -33.23
C PRO A 159 9.59 -14.01 -33.12
N SER A 160 8.65 -14.01 -34.09
CA SER A 160 7.73 -15.02 -34.66
C SER A 160 7.14 -16.21 -33.86
N PHE A 161 7.57 -16.52 -32.64
CA PHE A 161 7.03 -17.63 -31.85
C PHE A 161 5.73 -17.28 -31.09
N PHE A 162 5.48 -15.97 -30.89
CA PHE A 162 4.30 -15.47 -30.14
C PHE A 162 3.14 -15.01 -31.02
N THR A 163 3.29 -14.98 -32.34
CA THR A 163 2.22 -14.64 -33.30
C THR A 163 1.24 -15.80 -33.57
N LEU A 164 1.16 -16.78 -32.67
CA LEU A 164 0.24 -17.90 -32.77
C LEU A 164 -1.15 -17.51 -32.22
N SER A 165 -2.18 -17.84 -33.01
CA SER A 165 -3.60 -17.50 -32.79
C SER A 165 -4.20 -17.73 -31.38
N PRO A 166 -3.80 -18.72 -30.55
CA PRO A 166 -4.43 -18.91 -29.23
C PRO A 166 -4.02 -17.85 -28.20
N PHE A 167 -2.82 -17.27 -28.30
CA PHE A 167 -2.33 -16.35 -27.26
C PHE A 167 -3.01 -14.99 -27.29
N ILE A 168 -3.59 -14.59 -28.43
CA ILE A 168 -4.36 -13.35 -28.55
C ILE A 168 -5.58 -13.31 -27.63
N PHE A 169 -6.07 -14.49 -27.20
CA PHE A 169 -7.11 -14.59 -26.18
C PHE A 169 -6.71 -13.85 -24.90
N PHE A 170 -5.45 -13.93 -24.46
CA PHE A 170 -4.97 -13.25 -23.26
C PHE A 170 -4.95 -11.72 -23.40
N ALA A 171 -4.88 -11.20 -24.63
CA ALA A 171 -5.04 -9.76 -24.88
C ALA A 171 -6.49 -9.28 -24.75
N SER A 172 -7.47 -10.16 -24.89
CA SER A 172 -8.90 -9.83 -24.80
C SER A 172 -9.36 -9.54 -23.37
N ILE A 173 -10.59 -9.03 -23.21
CA ILE A 173 -11.23 -8.78 -21.91
C ILE A 173 -11.38 -10.08 -21.09
N PRO A 174 -11.91 -11.20 -21.66
CA PRO A 174 -11.93 -12.49 -20.97
C PRO A 174 -10.54 -12.97 -20.55
N GLY A 175 -9.53 -12.80 -21.40
CA GLY A 175 -8.15 -13.13 -21.08
C GLY A 175 -7.58 -12.34 -19.91
N ALA A 176 -7.91 -11.04 -19.84
CA ALA A 176 -7.53 -10.19 -18.72
C ALA A 176 -8.14 -10.68 -17.40
N LEU A 177 -9.40 -11.10 -17.39
CA LEU A 177 -10.06 -11.68 -16.21
C LEU A 177 -9.35 -12.96 -15.72
N VAL A 178 -8.98 -13.86 -16.65
CA VAL A 178 -8.23 -15.07 -16.31
C VAL A 178 -6.84 -14.73 -15.74
N LEU A 179 -6.13 -13.79 -16.36
CA LEU A 179 -4.83 -13.31 -15.88
C LEU A 179 -4.93 -12.69 -14.48
N ILE A 180 -5.94 -11.87 -14.21
CA ILE A 180 -6.17 -11.27 -12.89
C ILE A 180 -6.47 -12.37 -11.85
N GLY A 181 -7.32 -13.34 -12.20
CA GLY A 181 -7.61 -14.49 -11.33
C GLY A 181 -6.35 -15.31 -11.00
N LEU A 182 -5.49 -15.53 -11.99
CA LEU A 182 -4.21 -16.21 -11.81
C LEU A 182 -3.27 -15.42 -10.90
N PHE A 183 -3.10 -14.11 -11.15
CA PHE A 183 -2.30 -13.22 -10.30
C PHE A 183 -2.79 -13.22 -8.85
N TYR A 184 -4.11 -13.18 -8.66
CA TYR A 184 -4.71 -13.26 -7.33
C TYR A 184 -4.46 -14.60 -6.65
N GLY A 185 -4.60 -15.72 -7.38
CA GLY A 185 -4.26 -17.05 -6.88
C GLY A 185 -2.81 -17.14 -6.42
N ILE A 186 -1.88 -16.58 -7.19
CA ILE A 186 -0.46 -16.53 -6.83
C ILE A 186 -0.23 -15.66 -5.59
N MET A 187 -0.81 -14.46 -5.54
CA MET A 187 -0.65 -13.55 -4.40
C MET A 187 -1.23 -14.13 -3.11
N THR A 188 -2.39 -14.77 -3.19
CA THR A 188 -3.00 -15.45 -2.04
C THR A 188 -2.18 -16.65 -1.59
N ALA A 189 -1.68 -17.49 -2.52
CA ALA A 189 -0.78 -18.57 -2.19
C ALA A 189 0.49 -18.05 -1.50
N LEU A 190 1.16 -17.03 -2.06
CA LEU A 190 2.35 -16.42 -1.46
C LEU A 190 2.06 -15.85 -0.06
N SER A 191 0.91 -15.20 0.15
CA SER A 191 0.52 -14.70 1.47
C SER A 191 0.31 -15.83 2.48
N GLN A 192 -0.27 -16.96 2.04
CA GLN A 192 -0.43 -18.15 2.88
C GLN A 192 0.91 -18.80 3.21
N TYR A 193 1.82 -18.91 2.24
CA TYR A 193 3.19 -19.40 2.47
C TYR A 193 3.96 -18.49 3.44
N ALA A 194 3.84 -17.17 3.32
CA ALA A 194 4.46 -16.21 4.23
C ALA A 194 3.87 -16.30 5.65
N ASP A 195 2.55 -16.48 5.77
CA ASP A 195 1.88 -16.69 7.06
C ASP A 195 2.32 -18.01 7.71
N ILE A 196 2.46 -19.09 6.94
CA ILE A 196 2.97 -20.39 7.43
C ILE A 196 4.42 -20.23 7.92
N LEU A 197 5.28 -19.55 7.16
CA LEU A 197 6.67 -19.32 7.53
C LEU A 197 6.81 -18.44 8.78
N HIS A 198 5.93 -17.45 8.95
CA HIS A 198 5.89 -16.60 10.15
C HIS A 198 5.30 -17.33 11.38
N ARG A 199 4.48 -18.37 11.18
CA ARG A 199 3.87 -19.18 12.26
C ARG A 199 4.75 -20.36 12.70
N SER A 200 5.81 -20.68 11.96
CA SER A 200 6.79 -21.72 12.29
C SER A 200 8.11 -21.10 12.81
N PRO A 201 8.23 -20.77 14.11
CA PRO A 201 9.47 -20.25 14.69
C PRO A 201 10.67 -21.23 14.66
N GLU A 202 10.46 -22.49 14.29
CA GLU A 202 11.49 -23.56 14.27
C GLU A 202 12.44 -23.54 13.05
N LEU A 203 12.17 -22.75 12.01
CA LEU A 203 13.00 -22.72 10.80
C LEU A 203 13.83 -21.43 10.62
N ARG A 204 14.11 -20.69 11.70
CA ARG A 204 15.14 -19.63 11.61
C ARG A 204 16.47 -20.30 11.27
N PRO A 205 17.18 -19.87 10.20
CA PRO A 205 18.52 -20.37 9.95
C PRO A 205 19.37 -20.10 11.20
N VAL A 206 19.98 -21.18 11.71
CA VAL A 206 20.86 -21.27 12.87
C VAL A 206 22.11 -20.41 12.66
N LYS A 207 21.98 -19.08 12.67
CA LYS A 207 23.11 -18.14 12.64
C LYS A 207 23.16 -17.24 13.88
N THR A 208 22.16 -17.29 14.75
CA THR A 208 22.11 -16.46 15.98
C THR A 208 22.42 -17.22 17.27
N LEU A 209 22.32 -18.56 17.30
CA LEU A 209 22.57 -19.34 18.53
C LEU A 209 24.06 -19.43 18.94
N THR A 210 25.00 -19.15 18.04
CA THR A 210 26.43 -19.20 18.38
C THR A 210 26.93 -17.93 19.10
N LYS A 211 26.24 -16.80 18.95
CA LYS A 211 26.63 -15.56 19.66
C LYS A 211 26.10 -15.50 21.09
N GLU A 212 24.95 -16.11 21.37
CA GLU A 212 24.35 -16.04 22.71
C GLU A 212 24.96 -17.04 23.70
N LYS A 213 25.40 -18.23 23.23
CA LYS A 213 26.17 -19.17 24.07
C LYS A 213 27.57 -18.65 24.45
N ARG A 214 28.20 -17.80 23.64
CA ARG A 214 29.51 -17.21 23.98
C ARG A 214 29.41 -16.13 25.06
N LYS A 215 28.31 -15.36 25.13
CA LYS A 215 28.12 -14.38 26.21
C LYS A 215 27.84 -15.04 27.56
N LYS A 216 26.99 -16.09 27.60
CA LYS A 216 26.69 -16.80 28.86
C LYS A 216 27.84 -17.64 29.41
N SER A 217 28.83 -18.02 28.58
CA SER A 217 30.05 -18.67 29.07
C SER A 217 31.12 -17.68 29.56
N GLN A 218 31.02 -16.38 29.25
CA GLN A 218 31.95 -15.37 29.79
C GLN A 218 31.46 -14.76 31.11
N GLU A 219 30.15 -14.71 31.36
CA GLU A 219 29.58 -14.10 32.58
C GLU A 219 29.60 -15.03 33.81
N LYS A 220 29.92 -16.32 33.64
CA LYS A 220 29.94 -17.30 34.74
C LYS A 220 31.33 -17.51 35.39
N ASN A 221 32.33 -16.70 35.02
CA ASN A 221 33.70 -16.82 35.53
C ASN A 221 34.17 -15.68 36.44
N GLU A 222 33.30 -14.77 36.85
CA GLU A 222 33.64 -13.73 37.84
C GLU A 222 32.70 -13.84 39.04
N THR A 223 33.07 -14.69 40.00
CA THR A 223 32.58 -14.61 41.38
C THR A 223 33.76 -14.21 42.24
N PRO A 224 33.71 -13.09 42.98
CA PRO A 224 34.59 -12.85 44.11
C PRO A 224 33.91 -13.33 45.40
N ASP A 225 34.60 -14.21 46.12
CA ASP A 225 34.43 -14.41 47.56
C ASP A 225 34.78 -13.10 48.29
N THR A 226 34.09 -12.77 49.38
CA THR A 226 34.63 -12.80 50.76
C THR A 226 33.61 -12.22 51.74
N ASP A 227 33.50 -12.92 52.87
CA ASP A 227 32.67 -12.73 54.07
C ASP A 227 32.76 -11.38 54.81
N VAL A 228 31.87 -11.25 55.82
CA VAL A 228 32.10 -10.76 57.20
C VAL A 228 31.13 -9.66 57.68
N ASN A 229 30.11 -10.11 58.44
CA ASN A 229 29.81 -9.79 59.85
C ASN A 229 29.26 -8.41 60.31
N THR A 230 28.38 -8.51 61.33
CA THR A 230 28.04 -7.54 62.41
C THR A 230 27.19 -6.33 61.99
N GLY A 231 26.16 -5.86 62.68
CA GLY A 231 25.54 -6.12 63.99
C GLY A 231 24.61 -4.92 64.29
N ASP A 232 23.60 -5.14 65.15
CA ASP A 232 22.86 -4.20 66.00
C ASP A 232 22.67 -2.72 65.57
N THR A 233 21.43 -2.23 65.51
CA THR A 233 20.90 -1.35 66.58
C THR A 233 19.38 -1.11 66.48
N MET A 234 18.79 -1.06 67.67
CA MET A 234 17.41 -0.72 68.00
C MET A 234 17.08 0.77 67.77
N LEU A 235 15.77 1.06 67.79
CA LEU A 235 15.03 2.13 68.50
C LEU A 235 13.95 2.75 67.59
N SER A 236 12.68 2.51 67.93
CA SER A 236 11.73 3.50 68.50
C SER A 236 11.21 4.48 67.45
N GLU A 237 9.97 4.90 67.37
CA GLU A 237 8.77 4.76 68.18
C GLU A 237 7.66 5.40 67.32
N GLN A 238 6.43 4.96 67.53
CA GLN A 238 5.25 5.80 67.69
C GLN A 238 5.36 7.29 67.26
N ASP A 239 4.43 7.78 66.44
CA ASP A 239 3.22 8.36 67.02
C ASP A 239 2.09 8.58 66.00
N LYS A 240 0.88 8.46 66.56
CA LYS A 240 -0.44 9.01 66.21
C LYS A 240 -0.51 10.02 65.04
N GLY A 241 -1.58 10.09 64.28
CA GLY A 241 -2.94 9.64 64.53
C GLY A 241 -3.93 10.64 63.93
N MET A 242 -5.13 10.10 63.62
CA MET A 242 -6.44 10.75 63.56
C MET A 242 -6.60 12.14 62.90
N ARG A 243 -7.45 12.17 61.87
CA ARG A 243 -8.73 12.94 61.75
C ARG A 243 -9.12 12.92 60.27
N GLY A 244 -10.36 12.70 59.83
CA GLY A 244 -11.65 12.54 60.49
C GLY A 244 -12.72 12.57 59.40
N ASN A 245 -13.75 11.74 59.55
CA ASN A 245 -15.00 11.74 58.78
C ASN A 245 -15.75 13.08 58.92
N PHE A 246 -16.47 13.50 57.88
CA PHE A 246 -17.82 14.11 57.87
C PHE A 246 -18.27 14.09 56.39
N ALA A 247 -19.20 13.25 55.93
CA ALA A 247 -20.63 13.13 56.18
C ALA A 247 -21.50 14.22 55.54
N SER A 248 -22.31 13.76 54.57
CA SER A 248 -23.74 14.07 54.34
C SER A 248 -24.19 15.43 53.81
N GLY A 249 -25.11 15.37 52.84
CA GLY A 249 -26.38 16.11 52.95
C GLY A 249 -26.82 16.99 51.77
N GLU A 250 -27.86 16.51 51.09
CA GLU A 250 -29.08 17.23 50.65
C GLU A 250 -29.10 18.16 49.42
N ASP A 251 -29.98 17.74 48.50
CA ASP A 251 -31.11 18.46 47.88
C ASP A 251 -30.92 19.64 46.92
N ASN A 252 -31.16 19.38 45.63
CA ASN A 252 -32.32 19.87 44.85
C ASN A 252 -32.42 19.16 43.49
#